data_AF-A0A3B0YU38-F1
#
_entry.id   AF-A0A3B0YU38-F1
#
_cell.length_a   1.000
_cell.length_b   1.000
_cell.length_c   1.000
_cell.angle_alpha   90.00
_cell.angle_beta   90.00
_cell.angle_gamma   90.00
#
_symmetry.space_group_name_H-M   'P 1'
#
loop_
_entity.id
_entity.type
_entity.pdbx_description
1 polymer ?
#
loop_
_entity_poly.entity_id
_entity_poly.type
_entity_poly.pdbx_seq_one_letter_code
_entity_poly.pdbx_strand_id
1 'polypeptide(L)'
;PPEGVEDGRFQFKADLSVEQITSPVIGTQTAQTGDIDITYADDLSSLTYTYNVANVDPADPITASHLHCALAGLNAPPVVNIQVGTFTLTNADILPTTDHPACGATINNIASLLNAMLDGRIYANSHTAATGAPGILRGQIFAPQPEGDD
;
A
#
# COMPACT_ATOMS: atom_id res chain seq x y z
N PRO A 1 -9.18 6.84 26.31
CA PRO A 1 -8.27 6.22 25.31
C PRO A 1 -8.06 7.22 24.16
N PRO A 2 -6.84 7.39 23.62
CA PRO A 2 -6.68 8.19 22.41
C PRO A 2 -7.50 7.56 21.28
N GLU A 3 -8.31 8.36 20.60
CA GLU A 3 -9.25 7.99 19.54
C GLU A 3 -8.49 7.66 18.24
N GLY A 4 -7.73 6.56 18.28
CA GLY A 4 -7.17 5.87 17.12
C GLY A 4 -7.20 4.35 17.29
N VAL A 5 -7.74 3.88 18.42
CA VAL A 5 -7.90 2.47 18.77
C VAL A 5 -9.34 2.28 19.23
N GLU A 6 -10.29 2.44 18.32
CA GLU A 6 -11.65 1.96 18.57
C GLU A 6 -11.67 0.44 18.43
N ASP A 7 -11.48 -0.23 19.57
CA ASP A 7 -11.73 -1.67 19.78
C ASP A 7 -10.60 -2.63 19.33
N GLY A 8 -9.33 -2.26 19.51
CA GLY A 8 -8.19 -3.16 19.21
C GLY A 8 -7.92 -3.41 17.72
N ARG A 9 -8.73 -2.81 16.84
CA ARG A 9 -8.60 -2.89 15.39
C ARG A 9 -7.53 -1.92 14.88
N PHE A 10 -6.55 -2.44 14.13
CA PHE A 10 -5.59 -1.60 13.43
C PHE A 10 -6.18 -1.14 12.10
N GLN A 11 -6.21 0.19 11.90
CA GLN A 11 -6.63 0.83 10.66
C GLN A 11 -5.50 1.68 10.10
N PHE A 12 -5.34 1.65 8.79
CA PHE A 12 -4.33 2.43 8.07
C PHE A 12 -4.97 3.11 6.87
N LYS A 13 -4.48 4.30 6.55
CA LYS A 13 -4.87 5.06 5.37
C LYS A 13 -3.63 5.60 4.68
N ALA A 14 -3.66 5.63 3.35
CA ALA A 14 -2.64 6.34 2.57
C ALA A 14 -3.22 6.87 1.27
N ASP A 15 -2.84 8.10 0.94
CA ASP A 15 -3.06 8.68 -0.39
C ASP A 15 -1.91 8.29 -1.32
N LEU A 16 -2.26 7.95 -2.55
CA LEU A 16 -1.32 7.65 -3.62
C LEU A 16 -1.29 8.81 -4.61
N SER A 17 -0.07 9.20 -5.00
CA SER A 17 0.11 10.23 -6.01
C SER A 17 1.31 9.91 -6.91
N VAL A 18 1.37 10.60 -8.04
CA VAL A 18 2.46 10.48 -9.00
C VAL A 18 3.76 11.11 -8.49
N GLU A 19 3.70 12.01 -7.52
CA GLU A 19 4.87 12.69 -6.93
C GLU A 19 5.69 11.76 -6.03
N GLN A 20 5.07 10.70 -5.52
CA GLN A 20 5.73 9.76 -4.59
C GLN A 20 6.52 8.65 -5.30
N ILE A 21 6.39 8.52 -6.63
CA ILE A 21 7.12 7.53 -7.41
C ILE A 21 8.62 7.88 -7.44
N THR A 22 9.47 6.84 -7.50
CA THR A 22 10.93 6.99 -7.40
C THR A 22 11.60 7.43 -8.71
N SER A 23 10.83 7.51 -9.80
CA SER A 23 11.29 7.99 -11.10
C SER A 23 10.11 8.66 -11.81
N PRO A 24 10.16 9.98 -12.09
CA PRO A 24 9.07 10.68 -12.75
C PRO A 24 8.72 10.00 -14.08
N VAL A 25 7.45 9.62 -14.25
CA VAL A 25 6.94 9.25 -15.58
C VAL A 25 6.91 10.52 -16.40
N ILE A 26 7.76 10.62 -17.42
CA ILE A 26 7.77 11.78 -18.33
C ILE A 26 6.53 11.67 -19.24
N GLY A 27 5.53 12.52 -18.98
CA GLY A 27 4.28 12.55 -19.73
C GLY A 27 3.13 13.18 -18.94
N THR A 28 1.96 13.28 -19.57
CA THR A 28 0.74 13.96 -19.09
C THR A 28 -0.01 13.25 -17.95
N GLN A 29 0.58 12.28 -17.27
CA GLN A 29 -0.10 11.51 -16.21
C GLN A 29 -0.11 12.23 -14.85
N THR A 30 0.02 13.56 -14.82
CA THR A 30 0.27 14.37 -13.62
C THR A 30 -0.95 14.58 -12.71
N ALA A 31 -2.07 13.90 -12.96
CA ALA A 31 -3.32 14.12 -12.23
C ALA A 31 -3.92 12.83 -11.65
N GLN A 32 -3.31 11.67 -11.90
CA GLN A 32 -3.76 10.42 -11.31
C GLN A 32 -3.56 10.48 -9.80
N THR A 33 -4.57 10.02 -9.06
CA THR A 33 -4.52 9.88 -7.62
C THR A 33 -5.13 8.55 -7.22
N GLY A 34 -4.91 8.15 -5.98
CA GLY A 34 -5.62 7.02 -5.38
C GLY A 34 -5.58 7.11 -3.87
N ASP A 35 -6.29 6.20 -3.22
CA ASP A 35 -6.29 6.05 -1.78
C ASP A 35 -6.44 4.57 -1.43
N ILE A 36 -5.91 4.20 -0.27
CA ILE A 36 -6.11 2.87 0.32
C ILE A 36 -6.50 3.00 1.79
N ASP A 37 -7.60 2.36 2.14
CA ASP A 37 -8.04 2.13 3.52
C ASP A 37 -7.82 0.65 3.85
N ILE A 38 -7.16 0.35 4.97
CA ILE A 38 -6.89 -1.03 5.42
C ILE A 38 -7.39 -1.20 6.86
N THR A 39 -8.08 -2.29 7.13
CA THR A 39 -8.55 -2.68 8.47
C THR A 39 -8.18 -4.13 8.75
N TYR A 40 -7.46 -4.37 9.85
CA TYR A 40 -7.11 -5.72 10.29
C TYR A 40 -8.23 -6.35 11.11
N ALA A 41 -8.41 -7.67 10.99
CA ALA A 41 -9.18 -8.46 11.94
C ALA A 41 -8.44 -8.56 13.28
N ASP A 42 -9.16 -8.60 14.40
CA ASP A 42 -8.59 -8.57 15.76
C ASP A 42 -7.66 -9.76 16.04
N ASP A 43 -7.93 -10.91 15.43
CA ASP A 43 -7.14 -12.13 15.56
C ASP A 43 -5.94 -12.20 14.59
N LEU A 44 -5.77 -11.16 13.76
CA LEU A 44 -4.74 -11.06 12.71
C LEU A 44 -4.76 -12.23 11.71
N SER A 45 -5.91 -12.90 11.54
CA SER A 45 -6.10 -13.95 10.53
C SER A 45 -6.25 -13.37 9.12
N SER A 46 -6.73 -12.13 9.04
CA SER A 46 -7.06 -11.44 7.79
C SER A 46 -6.99 -9.92 7.94
N LEU A 47 -7.02 -9.22 6.81
CA LEU A 47 -7.28 -7.79 6.72
C LEU A 47 -8.25 -7.54 5.56
N THR A 48 -9.04 -6.48 5.65
CA THR A 48 -9.85 -5.96 4.55
C THR A 48 -9.26 -4.64 4.10
N TYR A 49 -9.17 -4.43 2.79
CA TYR A 49 -8.80 -3.14 2.24
C TYR A 49 -9.85 -2.64 1.24
N THR A 50 -9.94 -1.33 1.11
CA THR A 50 -10.59 -0.65 -0.02
C THR A 50 -9.53 0.17 -0.73
N TYR A 51 -9.34 -0.09 -2.02
CA TYR A 51 -8.36 0.61 -2.85
C TYR A 51 -9.06 1.33 -4.01
N ASN A 52 -8.84 2.64 -4.10
CA ASN A 52 -9.43 3.48 -5.12
C ASN A 52 -8.36 4.17 -5.97
N VAL A 53 -8.71 4.42 -7.23
CA VAL A 53 -7.91 5.21 -8.17
C VAL A 53 -8.82 6.19 -8.90
N ALA A 54 -8.30 7.37 -9.20
CA ALA A 54 -9.03 8.43 -9.89
C ALA A 54 -8.18 9.02 -11.01
N ASN A 55 -8.86 9.67 -11.97
CA ASN A 55 -8.25 10.33 -13.12
C ASN A 55 -7.35 9.41 -13.97
N VAL A 56 -7.67 8.10 -14.00
CA VAL A 56 -6.97 7.13 -14.86
C VAL A 56 -7.39 7.35 -16.31
N ASP A 57 -6.42 7.43 -17.22
CA ASP A 57 -6.69 7.51 -18.66
C ASP A 57 -7.41 6.22 -19.12
N PRO A 58 -8.63 6.31 -19.67
CA PRO A 58 -9.32 5.13 -20.18
C PRO A 58 -8.57 4.39 -21.30
N ALA A 59 -7.64 5.07 -21.99
CA ALA A 59 -6.78 4.48 -23.01
C ALA A 59 -5.56 3.72 -22.43
N ASP A 60 -5.22 3.95 -21.15
CA ASP A 60 -4.13 3.28 -20.43
C ASP A 60 -4.59 2.88 -19.01
N PRO A 61 -5.51 1.90 -18.90
CA PRO A 61 -6.11 1.53 -17.62
C PRO A 61 -5.10 0.89 -16.66
N ILE A 62 -5.45 0.86 -15.37
CA ILE A 62 -4.70 0.08 -14.37
C ILE A 62 -4.71 -1.40 -14.76
N THR A 63 -3.52 -2.00 -14.82
CA THR A 63 -3.33 -3.41 -15.16
C THR A 63 -2.92 -4.25 -13.97
N ALA A 64 -2.26 -3.65 -12.98
CA ALA A 64 -1.85 -4.32 -11.75
C ALA A 64 -1.68 -3.32 -10.61
N SER A 65 -1.92 -3.78 -9.39
CA SER A 65 -1.70 -3.02 -8.16
C SER A 65 -1.11 -3.94 -7.09
N HIS A 66 -0.23 -3.40 -6.26
CA HIS A 66 0.54 -4.19 -5.31
C HIS A 66 0.74 -3.46 -3.99
N LEU A 67 0.91 -4.23 -2.92
CA LEU A 67 1.65 -3.78 -1.75
C LEU A 67 3.09 -4.25 -1.88
N HIS A 68 4.01 -3.35 -1.55
CA HIS A 68 5.44 -3.62 -1.54
C HIS A 68 6.02 -3.34 -0.16
N CYS A 69 7.11 -4.03 0.19
CA CYS A 69 7.85 -3.72 1.40
C CYS A 69 9.16 -2.99 1.08
N ALA A 70 9.16 -1.68 1.27
CA ALA A 70 10.36 -0.86 1.30
C ALA A 70 10.18 0.43 2.10
N LEU A 71 11.29 0.98 2.61
CA LEU A 71 11.30 2.36 3.11
C LEU A 71 10.90 3.35 2.00
N ALA A 72 10.37 4.50 2.42
CA ALA A 72 10.02 5.60 1.52
C ALA A 72 11.20 5.96 0.59
N GLY A 73 10.89 6.12 -0.69
CA GLY A 73 11.91 6.38 -1.73
C GLY A 73 12.62 5.14 -2.29
N LEU A 74 12.42 3.95 -1.74
CA LEU A 74 12.99 2.70 -2.28
C LEU A 74 11.93 1.85 -3.00
N ASN A 75 12.38 1.01 -3.94
CA ASN A 75 11.56 0.02 -4.63
C ASN A 75 11.91 -1.39 -4.13
N ALA A 76 10.91 -2.27 -4.09
CA ALA A 76 11.07 -3.69 -3.79
C ALA A 76 10.10 -4.53 -4.63
N PRO A 77 10.27 -5.87 -4.71
CA PRO A 77 9.24 -6.75 -5.24
C PRO A 77 7.91 -6.64 -4.48
N PRO A 78 6.77 -6.96 -5.12
CA PRO A 78 5.48 -7.08 -4.44
C PRO A 78 5.53 -8.08 -3.30
N VAL A 79 4.83 -7.77 -2.20
CA VAL A 79 4.55 -8.69 -1.09
C VAL A 79 3.08 -9.10 -1.05
N VAL A 80 2.20 -8.37 -1.75
CA VAL A 80 0.79 -8.73 -1.96
C VAL A 80 0.34 -8.17 -3.32
N ASN A 81 -0.45 -8.96 -4.06
CA ASN A 81 -1.19 -8.46 -5.22
C ASN A 81 -2.56 -7.93 -4.77
N ILE A 82 -2.91 -6.71 -5.15
CA ILE A 82 -4.19 -6.07 -4.80
C ILE A 82 -4.94 -5.61 -6.06
N GLN A 83 -6.23 -5.32 -5.91
CA GLN A 83 -7.12 -4.92 -6.99
C GLN A 83 -7.89 -3.67 -6.57
N VAL A 84 -8.32 -2.85 -7.53
CA VAL A 84 -9.21 -1.71 -7.25
C VAL A 84 -10.56 -2.24 -6.77
N GLY A 85 -11.04 -1.70 -5.65
CA GLY A 85 -12.26 -2.15 -4.95
C GLY A 85 -11.99 -2.59 -3.52
N THR A 86 -12.95 -3.32 -2.94
CA THR A 86 -12.89 -3.80 -1.55
C THR A 86 -12.71 -5.32 -1.50
N PHE A 87 -11.65 -5.78 -0.84
CA PHE A 87 -11.30 -7.20 -0.76
C PHE A 87 -10.72 -7.57 0.61
N THR A 88 -10.77 -8.86 0.92
CA THR A 88 -10.16 -9.43 2.12
C THR A 88 -8.93 -10.25 1.73
N LEU A 89 -7.83 -10.05 2.46
CA LEU A 89 -6.58 -10.77 2.33
C LEU A 89 -6.36 -11.68 3.53
N THR A 90 -5.72 -12.81 3.28
CA THR A 90 -5.32 -13.81 4.26
C THR A 90 -3.84 -14.15 4.08
N ASN A 91 -3.30 -15.04 4.92
CA ASN A 91 -1.92 -15.52 4.77
C ASN A 91 -1.64 -16.16 3.39
N ALA A 92 -2.66 -16.66 2.69
CA ALA A 92 -2.51 -17.26 1.36
C ALA A 92 -2.18 -16.22 0.27
N ASP A 93 -2.51 -14.95 0.52
CA ASP A 93 -2.30 -13.85 -0.43
C ASP A 93 -0.95 -13.16 -0.25
N ILE A 94 -0.21 -13.51 0.81
CA ILE A 94 1.14 -13.02 1.05
C ILE A 94 2.13 -13.69 0.11
N LEU A 95 2.89 -12.89 -0.64
CA LEU A 95 4.08 -13.29 -1.36
C LEU A 95 5.27 -13.17 -0.40
N PRO A 96 5.79 -14.28 0.15
CA PRO A 96 6.74 -14.19 1.24
C PRO A 96 8.05 -13.53 0.82
N THR A 97 8.57 -12.64 1.67
CA THR A 97 9.90 -12.07 1.53
C THR A 97 10.64 -12.13 2.86
N THR A 98 11.95 -12.35 2.81
CA THR A 98 12.82 -12.47 3.97
C THR A 98 14.08 -11.68 3.71
N ASP A 99 14.43 -10.79 4.64
CA ASP A 99 15.65 -9.99 4.63
C ASP A 99 15.92 -9.20 3.33
N HIS A 100 14.86 -8.81 2.59
CA HIS A 100 15.04 -7.99 1.40
C HIS A 100 15.66 -6.63 1.80
N PRO A 101 16.79 -6.19 1.20
CA PRO A 101 17.54 -5.02 1.68
C PRO A 101 16.73 -3.73 1.77
N ALA A 102 15.77 -3.54 0.86
CA ALA A 102 14.90 -2.35 0.87
C ALA A 102 13.80 -2.43 1.95
N CYS A 103 13.38 -3.64 2.32
CA CYS A 103 12.34 -3.90 3.31
C CYS A 103 12.94 -3.91 4.72
N GLY A 104 14.00 -4.70 4.93
CA GLY A 104 14.64 -4.92 6.24
C GLY A 104 13.76 -5.71 7.23
N ALA A 105 12.68 -6.36 6.75
CA ALA A 105 11.76 -7.15 7.55
C ALA A 105 11.36 -8.43 6.80
N THR A 106 10.91 -9.43 7.56
CA THR A 106 10.28 -10.64 7.02
C THR A 106 8.78 -10.43 6.91
N ILE A 107 8.23 -10.67 5.73
CA ILE A 107 6.77 -10.71 5.49
C ILE A 107 6.42 -12.12 5.06
N ASN A 108 5.65 -12.83 5.88
CA ASN A 108 5.21 -14.21 5.59
C ASN A 108 3.78 -14.53 6.08
N ASN A 109 3.12 -13.57 6.72
CA ASN A 109 1.73 -13.67 7.20
C ASN A 109 1.16 -12.26 7.46
N ILE A 110 -0.15 -12.18 7.72
CA ILE A 110 -0.87 -10.94 8.00
C ILE A 110 -0.27 -10.17 9.20
N ALA A 111 0.14 -10.86 10.27
CA ALA A 111 0.75 -10.21 11.44
C ALA A 111 2.12 -9.57 11.12
N SER A 112 2.94 -10.23 10.30
CA SER A 112 4.22 -9.67 9.84
C SER A 112 4.03 -8.48 8.89
N LEU A 113 2.97 -8.50 8.07
CA LEU A 113 2.58 -7.38 7.24
C LEU A 113 2.12 -6.18 8.11
N LEU A 114 1.34 -6.42 9.16
CA LEU A 114 0.94 -5.40 10.14
C LEU A 114 2.17 -4.72 10.75
N ASN A 115 3.12 -5.50 11.25
CA ASN A 115 4.34 -4.95 11.85
C ASN A 115 5.11 -4.08 10.86
N ALA A 116 5.20 -4.50 9.60
CA ALA A 116 5.85 -3.69 8.56
C ALA A 116 5.06 -2.42 8.21
N MET A 117 3.72 -2.42 8.29
CA MET A 117 2.91 -1.20 8.15
C MET A 117 3.11 -0.24 9.32
N LEU A 118 3.17 -0.77 10.55
CA LEU A 118 3.46 0.03 11.75
C LEU A 118 4.83 0.70 11.69
N ASP A 119 5.82 0.00 11.12
CA ASP A 119 7.17 0.53 10.88
C ASP A 119 7.25 1.49 9.67
N GLY A 120 6.14 1.73 8.96
CA GLY A 120 6.11 2.59 7.79
C GLY A 120 6.86 2.02 6.58
N ARG A 121 6.96 0.69 6.47
CA ARG A 121 7.72 -0.02 5.42
C ARG A 121 6.87 -0.52 4.26
N ILE A 122 5.55 -0.35 4.32
CA ILE A 122 4.66 -0.80 3.24
C ILE A 122 4.23 0.38 2.40
N TYR A 123 4.24 0.21 1.09
CA TYR A 123 3.62 1.16 0.16
C TYR A 123 2.71 0.45 -0.83
N ALA A 124 1.62 1.11 -1.20
CA ALA A 124 0.78 0.72 -2.31
C ALA A 124 1.34 1.32 -3.62
N ASN A 125 1.30 0.55 -4.70
CA ASN A 125 1.69 1.01 -6.02
C ASN A 125 0.79 0.43 -7.10
N SER A 126 0.55 1.19 -8.17
CA SER A 126 -0.25 0.77 -9.32
C SER A 126 0.49 0.97 -10.64
N HIS A 127 0.20 0.09 -11.59
CA HIS A 127 0.83 0.05 -12.91
C HIS A 127 -0.21 0.14 -14.03
N THR A 128 0.15 0.84 -15.09
CA THR A 128 -0.55 0.78 -16.38
C THR A 128 0.28 0.01 -17.40
N ALA A 129 -0.28 -0.27 -18.57
CA ALA A 129 0.45 -0.96 -19.62
C ALA A 129 1.66 -0.14 -20.10
N ALA A 130 1.56 1.19 -20.09
CA ALA A 130 2.64 2.08 -20.56
C ALA A 130 3.80 2.24 -19.57
N THR A 131 3.61 2.01 -18.27
CA THR A 131 4.52 2.51 -17.23
C THR A 131 5.42 1.49 -16.56
N GLY A 132 5.26 0.19 -16.83
CA GLY A 132 6.22 -0.83 -16.44
C GLY A 132 6.58 -0.83 -14.94
N ALA A 133 7.84 -1.11 -14.60
CA ALA A 133 8.30 -1.37 -13.24
C ALA A 133 8.14 -0.25 -12.18
N PRO A 134 8.30 1.06 -12.46
CA PRO A 134 8.14 2.10 -11.43
C PRO A 134 6.67 2.34 -11.01
N GLY A 135 5.71 1.90 -11.83
CA GLY A 135 4.30 2.23 -11.67
C GLY A 135 3.97 3.69 -11.96
N ILE A 136 2.70 4.04 -11.81
CA ILE A 136 2.18 5.41 -11.99
C ILE A 136 1.80 6.08 -10.68
N LEU A 137 1.43 5.32 -9.66
CA LEU A 137 0.93 5.82 -8.39
C LEU A 137 1.70 5.15 -7.26
N ARG A 138 2.05 5.92 -6.22
CA ARG A 138 2.62 5.37 -5.00
C ARG A 138 2.06 6.09 -3.77
N GLY A 139 1.81 5.33 -2.71
CA GLY A 139 1.38 5.81 -1.40
C GLY A 139 2.09 5.03 -0.31
N GLN A 140 2.95 5.69 0.48
CA GLN A 140 3.56 5.07 1.65
C GLN A 140 2.52 4.97 2.77
N ILE A 141 2.39 3.79 3.37
CA ILE A 141 1.45 3.54 4.47
C ILE A 141 2.19 3.75 5.79
N PHE A 142 1.69 4.66 6.60
CA PHE A 142 2.21 4.96 7.93
C PHE A 142 1.20 4.54 8.99
N ALA A 143 1.69 4.23 10.19
CA ALA A 143 0.83 4.05 11.35
C ALA A 143 -0.07 5.29 11.52
N PRO A 144 -1.36 5.09 11.86
CA PRO A 144 -2.26 6.21 12.13
C PRO A 144 -1.60 7.12 13.17
N GLN A 145 -1.41 8.38 12.81
CA GLN A 145 -1.02 9.38 13.78
C GLN A 145 -2.20 9.53 14.74
N PRO A 146 -2.01 9.50 16.08
CA PRO A 146 -3.05 10.03 16.95
C PRO A 146 -3.30 11.47 16.49
N GLU A 147 -4.57 11.84 16.23
CA GLU A 147 -4.91 13.21 15.85
C GLU A 147 -4.21 14.15 16.85
N GLY A 148 -3.30 14.98 16.32
CA GLY A 148 -2.75 16.07 17.10
C GLY A 148 -3.89 17.06 17.31
N ASP A 149 -4.25 17.30 18.56
CA ASP A 149 -5.10 18.42 18.96
C ASP A 149 -4.40 19.73 18.50
N ASP A 150 -4.78 20.26 17.33
CA ASP A 150 -4.45 21.62 16.89
C ASP A 150 -5.45 22.65 17.47
#